data_AF-A0A399ZQ46-F1
#
_entry.id   AF-A0A399ZQ46-F1
#
_cell.length_a   1.000
_cell.length_b   1.000
_cell.length_c   1.000
_cell.angle_alpha   90.00
_cell.angle_beta   90.00
_cell.angle_gamma   90.00
#
_symmetry.space_group_name_H-M   'P 1'
#
loop_
_entity.id
_entity.type
_entity.pdbx_description
1 polymer ?
#
loop_
_entity_poly.entity_id
_entity_poly.type
_entity_poly.pdbx_seq_one_letter_code
_entity_poly.pdbx_strand_id
1 'polypeptide(L)' 'MAFSYTNSKGNTYYLHTKKSLTSTGKERTLFYFSKELKEGEALDAVPAGYTVAEMKTGMLVLKKAEQG' A
#
# COMPACT_ATOMS: atom_id res chain seq x y z
N MET A 1 -14.95 1.64 3.49
CA MET A 1 -14.77 1.40 2.04
C MET A 1 -13.28 1.41 1.75
N ALA A 2 -12.69 0.29 1.36
CA ALA A 2 -11.27 0.23 1.07
C ALA A 2 -10.86 1.07 -0.15
N PHE A 3 -9.71 1.73 -0.05
CA PHE A 3 -9.10 2.47 -1.14
C PHE A 3 -8.70 1.52 -2.26
N SER A 4 -9.22 1.76 -3.45
CA SER A 4 -8.89 1.01 -4.66
C SER A 4 -8.18 1.89 -5.68
N TYR A 5 -7.25 1.31 -6.42
CA TYR A 5 -6.47 1.99 -7.45
C TYR A 5 -6.27 1.07 -8.64
N THR A 6 -6.52 1.58 -9.84
CA THR A 6 -6.30 0.87 -11.09
C THR A 6 -4.95 1.24 -11.65
N ASN A 7 -4.08 0.25 -11.86
CA ASN A 7 -2.75 0.47 -12.42
C ASN A 7 -2.85 0.80 -13.92
N SER A 8 -1.74 1.23 -14.53
CA SER A 8 -1.69 1.54 -15.97
C SER A 8 -1.99 0.34 -16.88
N LYS A 9 -2.00 -0.89 -16.35
CA LYS A 9 -2.38 -2.11 -17.06
C LYS A 9 -3.87 -2.45 -16.92
N GLY A 10 -4.70 -1.60 -16.30
CA GLY A 10 -6.13 -1.85 -16.10
C GLY A 10 -6.45 -2.87 -15.00
N ASN A 11 -5.50 -3.18 -14.13
CA ASN A 11 -5.73 -4.08 -12.99
C ASN A 11 -6.09 -3.23 -11.76
N THR A 12 -7.23 -3.52 -11.14
CA THR A 12 -7.64 -2.89 -9.88
C THR A 12 -6.98 -3.58 -8.71
N TYR A 13 -6.44 -2.79 -7.79
CA TYR A 13 -5.87 -3.24 -6.54
C TYR A 13 -6.45 -2.44 -5.38
N TYR A 14 -6.41 -3.01 -4.20
CA TYR A 14 -6.89 -2.46 -2.95
C TYR A 14 -5.70 -2.20 -2.03
N LEU A 15 -5.70 -1.05 -1.35
CA LEU A 15 -4.65 -0.67 -0.42
C LEU A 15 -4.82 -1.43 0.89
N HIS A 16 -3.79 -2.18 1.26
CA HIS A 16 -3.71 -2.91 2.51
C HIS A 16 -2.53 -2.43 3.36
N THR A 17 -2.61 -2.72 4.66
CA THR A 17 -1.57 -2.49 5.64
C THR A 17 -1.21 -3.77 6.37
N LYS A 18 0.09 -4.01 6.55
CA LYS A 18 0.61 -5.13 7.32
C LYS A 18 1.65 -4.63 8.30
N LYS A 19 1.50 -5.00 9.57
CA LYS A 19 2.51 -4.76 10.58
C LYS A 19 3.48 -5.96 10.56
N SER A 20 4.75 -5.70 10.27
CA SER A 20 5.80 -6.70 10.35
C SER A 20 6.85 -6.26 11.36
N LEU A 21 7.29 -7.18 12.22
CA LEU A 21 8.49 -6.97 13.02
C LEU A 21 9.72 -7.12 12.14
N THR A 22 10.63 -6.15 12.23
CA THR A 22 11.98 -6.28 11.69
C THR A 22 12.83 -7.16 12.60
N SER A 23 13.91 -7.73 12.07
CA SER A 23 14.83 -8.58 12.84
C SER A 23 15.46 -7.88 14.06
N THR A 24 15.43 -6.55 14.12
CA THR A 24 15.92 -5.72 15.24
C THR A 24 14.83 -5.51 16.31
N GLY A 25 13.65 -6.12 16.18
CA GLY A 25 12.54 -5.94 17.11
C GLY A 25 11.71 -4.67 16.89
N LYS A 26 11.99 -3.89 15.84
CA LYS A 26 11.21 -2.69 15.51
C LYS A 26 9.99 -3.07 14.68
N GLU A 27 8.82 -2.61 15.08
CA GLU A 27 7.59 -2.73 14.32
C GLU A 27 7.62 -1.79 13.11
N ARG A 28 7.38 -2.33 11.91
CA ARG A 28 7.26 -1.54 10.69
C ARG A 28 5.92 -1.82 10.04
N THR A 29 5.17 -0.76 9.78
CA THR A 29 3.96 -0.82 8.97
C THR A 29 4.34 -0.78 7.50
N LEU A 30 4.01 -1.85 6.79
CA LEU A 30 4.16 -1.98 5.35
C LEU A 30 2.80 -1.75 4.70
N PHE A 31 2.75 -0.83 3.76
CA PHE A 31 1.57 -0.62 2.93
C PHE A 31 1.79 -1.20 1.54
N TYR A 32 0.81 -1.95 1.05
CA TYR A 32 0.91 -2.67 -0.22
C TYR A 32 -0.45 -2.79 -0.88
N PHE A 33 -0.45 -2.91 -2.21
CA PHE A 33 -1.67 -3.07 -2.99
C PHE A 33 -1.88 -4.53 -3.37
N SER A 34 -3.08 -5.05 -3.14
CA SER A 34 -3.48 -6.43 -3.44
C SER A 34 -4.72 -6.48 -4.33
N LYS A 35 -4.81 -7.47 -5.22
CA LYS A 35 -6.03 -7.67 -6.05
C LYS A 35 -7.20 -8.18 -5.23
N GLU A 36 -6.91 -8.91 -4.16
CA GLU A 36 -7.90 -9.38 -3.21
C GLU A 36 -8.13 -8.31 -2.17
N LEU A 37 -9.39 -7.97 -1.90
CA LEU A 37 -9.77 -7.08 -0.82
C LEU A 37 -9.81 -7.88 0.49
N LYS A 38 -8.95 -7.54 1.43
CA LYS A 38 -8.94 -8.12 2.78
C LYS A 38 -9.43 -7.09 3.77
N GLU A 39 -10.71 -7.12 4.09
CA GLU A 39 -11.36 -6.10 4.94
C GLU A 39 -10.68 -5.90 6.31
N GLY A 40 -10.01 -6.93 6.85
CA GLY A 40 -9.25 -6.81 8.11
C GLY A 40 -7.89 -6.08 7.99
N GLU A 41 -7.33 -5.96 6.79
CA GLU A 41 -6.04 -5.29 6.53
C GLU A 41 -6.18 -4.12 5.56
N ALA A 42 -7.35 -3.92 4.95
CA ALA A 42 -7.61 -2.88 3.98
C ALA A 42 -7.71 -1.50 4.65
N LEU A 43 -7.19 -0.49 3.97
CA LEU A 43 -7.29 0.90 4.39
C LEU A 43 -8.30 1.62 3.53
N ASP A 44 -9.09 2.50 4.15
CA ASP A 44 -10.06 3.33 3.45
C ASP A 44 -9.43 4.47 2.63
N ALA A 45 -8.21 4.88 2.99
CA ALA A 45 -7.50 5.95 2.31
C ALA A 45 -5.97 5.78 2.41
N VAL A 46 -5.26 6.47 1.52
CA VAL A 46 -3.79 6.59 1.60
C VAL A 46 -3.43 7.43 2.84
N PRO A 47 -2.61 6.92 3.77
CA PRO A 47 -2.20 7.66 4.95
C PRO A 47 -1.42 8.92 4.59
N ALA A 48 -1.56 9.97 5.40
CA ALA A 48 -0.83 11.22 5.22
C ALA A 48 0.69 10.98 5.22
N GLY A 49 1.39 11.65 4.29
CA GLY A 49 2.83 11.44 4.09
C GLY A 49 3.19 10.20 3.27
N TYR A 50 2.21 9.58 2.59
CA TYR A 50 2.45 8.52 1.61
C TYR A 50 1.83 8.90 0.25
N THR A 51 2.43 8.41 -0.83
CA THR A 51 1.92 8.57 -2.19
C THR A 51 1.85 7.21 -2.89
N VAL A 52 0.86 7.06 -3.77
CA VAL A 52 0.77 5.88 -4.65
C VAL A 52 1.85 6.00 -5.72
N ALA A 53 2.68 4.98 -5.82
CA ALA A 53 3.70 4.86 -6.85
C ALA A 53 3.56 3.53 -7.58
N GLU A 54 3.62 3.57 -8.91
CA GLU A 54 3.67 2.37 -9.74
C GLU A 54 5.12 1.99 -10.04
N MET A 55 5.47 0.72 -9.81
CA MET A 55 6.76 0.15 -10.22
C MET A 55 6.72 -0.24 -11.70
N LYS A 56 7.90 -0.29 -12.35
CA LYS A 56 8.02 -0.72 -13.76
C LYS A 56 7.45 -2.13 -14.04
N THR A 57 7.34 -2.98 -13.02
CA THR A 57 6.70 -4.30 -13.11
C THR A 57 5.17 -4.23 -13.22
N GLY A 58 4.57 -3.08 -12.94
CA GLY A 58 3.12 -2.87 -12.84
C GLY A 58 2.55 -3.08 -11.44
N MET A 59 3.40 -3.23 -10.42
CA MET A 59 2.98 -3.31 -9.02
C MET A 59 2.79 -1.91 -8.44
N LEU A 60 1.63 -1.67 -7.84
CA LEU A 60 1.34 -0.46 -7.08
C LEU A 60 1.90 -0.61 -5.65
N VAL A 61 2.58 0.42 -5.17
CA VAL A 61 3.13 0.49 -3.82
C VAL A 61 2.85 1.87 -3.24
N LEU A 62 2.81 1.98 -1.91
CA LEU A 62 2.91 3.29 -1.28
C LEU A 62 4.37 3.62 -1.02
N LYS A 63 4.80 4.77 -1.53
CA LYS A 63 6.05 5.39 -1.13
C LYS A 63 5.78 6.39 -0.02
N LYS A 64 6.68 6.46 0.96
CA LYS A 64 6.69 7.59 1.89
C LYS A 64 6.96 8.82 1.04
N ALA A 65 6.05 9.78 1.04
CA ALA A 65 6.32 11.12 0.56
C ALA A 65 7.43 11.64 1.48
N GLU A 66 8.67 11.69 1.00
CA GLU A 66 9.71 12.41 1.73
C GLU A 66 9.18 13.82 1.95
N GLN A 67 8.91 14.18 3.21
CA GLN A 67 8.99 15.57 3.60
C GLN A 67 10.48 15.90 3.49
N GLY A 68 10.85 16.42 2.32
CA GLY A 68 12.14 17.08 2.13
C GLY A 68 12.26 18.29 3.04
#